data_AF-A0A965V5C5-F1
#
_entry.id   AF-A0A965V5C5-F1
#
_cell.length_a   1.000
_cell.length_b   1.000
_cell.length_c   1.000
_cell.angle_alpha   90.00
_cell.angle_beta   90.00
_cell.angle_gamma   90.00
#
_symmetry.space_group_name_H-M   'P 1'
#
loop_
_entity.id
_entity.type
_entity.pdbx_description
1 polymer ?
#
loop_
_entity_poly.entity_id
_entity_poly.type
_entity_poly.pdbx_seq_one_letter_code
_entity_poly.pdbx_strand_id
1 'polypeptide(L)'
;MAIKDELLGKPMLERIDFIKNSLINSTDFIYEIIIFSGGPHQTKIKVFMVDIDFPIYRLKNIRTKGPQQSYKATNDIDDDFFSRDGESREALSIQHELLLKIADSKNETSASVSHVATFDIGNYDLAQPMIISSSGVLINGNTRMSALRHLFNSDPVKYSRYAKIPMAILPSNFSEKDFRKLELNLQINPELRKEYS
;
A
#
# COMPACT_ATOMS: atom_id res chain seq x y z
N MET A 1 4.17 19.03 -5.22
CA MET A 1 5.38 18.47 -5.87
C MET A 1 5.00 17.12 -6.45
N ALA A 2 5.31 16.86 -7.72
CA ALA A 2 5.02 15.57 -8.33
C ALA A 2 5.86 14.46 -7.67
N ILE A 3 5.29 13.26 -7.55
CA ILE A 3 6.02 12.09 -7.06
C ILE A 3 7.11 11.68 -8.07
N LYS A 4 8.31 11.38 -7.58
CA LYS A 4 9.36 10.83 -8.43
C LYS A 4 8.96 9.43 -8.90
N ASP A 5 9.28 9.14 -10.16
CA ASP A 5 8.97 7.86 -10.78
C ASP A 5 9.54 6.68 -9.95
N GLU A 6 10.79 6.75 -9.51
CA GLU A 6 11.41 5.73 -8.65
C GLU A 6 10.57 5.32 -7.43
N LEU A 7 9.85 6.29 -6.83
CA LEU A 7 8.99 6.06 -5.67
C LEU A 7 7.65 5.42 -6.02
N LEU A 8 7.30 5.23 -7.30
CA LEU A 8 6.08 4.54 -7.70
C LEU A 8 6.18 3.01 -7.64
N GLY A 9 7.37 2.46 -7.41
CA GLY A 9 7.63 1.03 -7.34
C GLY A 9 8.70 0.58 -8.32
N LYS A 10 9.51 -0.41 -7.95
CA LYS A 10 10.46 -1.10 -8.83
C LYS A 10 9.72 -1.83 -9.96
N PRO A 11 10.36 -2.15 -11.10
CA PRO A 11 9.77 -2.96 -12.15
C PRO A 11 9.29 -4.34 -11.67
N MET A 12 8.25 -4.89 -12.31
CA MET A 12 7.60 -6.14 -11.89
C MET A 12 8.58 -7.32 -11.73
N LEU A 13 9.49 -7.52 -12.68
CA LEU A 13 10.45 -8.62 -12.62
C LEU A 13 11.39 -8.49 -11.41
N GLU A 14 11.92 -7.28 -11.16
CA GLU A 14 12.76 -7.01 -9.99
C GLU A 14 12.00 -7.29 -8.69
N ARG A 15 10.73 -6.89 -8.60
CA ARG A 15 9.91 -7.15 -7.40
C ARG A 15 9.70 -8.64 -7.17
N ILE A 16 9.35 -9.38 -8.22
CA ILE A 16 9.13 -10.83 -8.14
C ILE A 16 10.41 -11.55 -7.74
N ASP A 17 11.53 -11.21 -8.36
CA ASP A 17 12.82 -11.85 -8.10
C ASP A 17 13.30 -11.55 -6.68
N PHE A 18 13.18 -10.30 -6.21
CA PHE A 18 13.51 -9.93 -4.84
C PHE A 18 12.65 -10.68 -3.82
N ILE A 19 11.33 -10.75 -4.02
CA ILE A 19 10.46 -11.48 -3.10
C ILE A 19 10.82 -12.97 -3.05
N LYS A 20 10.97 -13.60 -4.23
CA LYS A 20 11.26 -15.05 -4.34
C LYS A 20 12.63 -15.41 -3.77
N ASN A 21 13.65 -14.64 -4.12
CA ASN A 21 15.04 -14.99 -3.83
C ASN A 21 15.51 -14.44 -2.49
N SER A 22 14.98 -13.30 -2.05
CA SER A 22 15.49 -12.58 -0.87
C SER A 22 14.55 -12.58 0.32
N LEU A 23 13.23 -12.71 0.16
CA LEU A 23 12.29 -12.59 1.28
C LEU A 23 11.67 -13.93 1.70
N ILE A 24 11.15 -14.73 0.77
CA ILE A 24 10.42 -15.97 1.10
C ILE A 24 11.28 -16.94 1.94
N ASN A 25 12.54 -17.12 1.54
CA ASN A 25 13.49 -18.02 2.20
C ASN A 25 14.32 -17.35 3.30
N SER A 26 14.17 -16.05 3.50
CA SER A 26 14.96 -15.32 4.50
C SER A 26 14.44 -15.56 5.92
N THR A 27 15.40 -15.57 6.85
CA THR A 27 15.21 -15.55 8.30
C THR A 27 15.17 -14.13 8.87
N ASP A 28 15.43 -13.11 8.05
CA ASP A 28 15.51 -11.70 8.44
C ASP A 28 14.13 -11.02 8.50
N PHE A 29 13.07 -11.81 8.71
CA PHE A 29 11.75 -11.26 9.00
C PHE A 29 11.74 -10.72 10.44
N ILE A 30 11.05 -9.60 10.66
CA ILE A 30 11.00 -8.95 11.97
C ILE A 30 10.01 -9.64 12.92
N TYR A 31 8.84 -10.02 12.39
CA TYR A 31 7.80 -10.77 13.11
C TYR A 31 6.85 -11.41 12.10
N GLU A 32 5.92 -12.21 12.60
CA GLU A 32 4.85 -12.83 11.79
C GLU A 32 3.50 -12.32 12.26
N ILE A 33 2.58 -12.14 11.31
CA ILE A 33 1.18 -11.80 11.59
C ILE A 33 0.26 -12.88 11.04
N ILE A 34 -0.96 -12.94 11.57
CA ILE A 34 -2.01 -13.83 11.07
C ILE A 34 -3.01 -13.00 10.28
N ILE A 35 -3.33 -13.44 9.06
CA ILE A 35 -4.35 -12.81 8.21
C ILE A 35 -5.52 -13.74 7.93
N PHE A 36 -6.68 -13.11 7.64
CA PHE A 36 -7.94 -13.78 7.32
C PHE A 36 -8.41 -13.42 5.91
N SER A 37 -8.43 -14.40 5.00
CA SER A 37 -8.89 -14.24 3.61
C SER A 37 -10.26 -14.88 3.33
N GLY A 38 -11.15 -14.87 4.34
CA GLY A 38 -12.58 -15.20 4.21
C GLY A 38 -12.92 -16.69 4.16
N GLY A 39 -12.53 -17.37 5.25
CA GLY A 39 -12.86 -18.72 5.73
C GLY A 39 -12.21 -18.90 7.11
N PRO A 40 -12.34 -20.04 7.83
CA PRO A 40 -11.65 -20.27 9.11
C PRO A 40 -10.12 -20.38 8.96
N HIS A 41 -9.59 -20.27 7.74
CA HIS A 41 -8.17 -20.43 7.44
C HIS A 41 -7.40 -19.17 7.79
N GLN A 42 -6.63 -19.29 8.86
CA GLN A 42 -5.60 -18.36 9.26
C GLN A 42 -4.33 -18.67 8.46
N THR A 43 -3.76 -17.64 7.82
CA THR A 43 -2.44 -17.75 7.19
C THR A 43 -1.45 -16.94 7.98
N LYS A 44 -0.38 -17.58 8.46
CA LYS A 44 0.77 -16.91 9.05
C LYS A 44 1.62 -16.33 7.94
N ILE A 45 1.91 -15.03 8.00
CA ILE A 45 2.71 -14.33 7.01
C ILE A 45 3.85 -13.56 7.69
N LYS A 46 5.02 -13.61 7.06
CA LYS A 46 6.23 -12.93 7.53
C LYS A 46 6.19 -11.45 7.18
N VAL A 47 6.70 -10.62 8.08
CA VAL A 47 6.86 -9.17 7.90
C VAL A 47 8.35 -8.84 7.75
N PHE A 48 8.68 -8.01 6.76
CA PHE A 48 10.05 -7.57 6.47
C PHE A 48 10.13 -6.05 6.41
N MET A 49 11.30 -5.49 6.68
CA MET A 49 11.58 -4.09 6.38
C MET A 49 11.94 -3.95 4.90
N VAL A 50 11.06 -3.31 4.12
CA VAL A 50 11.16 -3.22 2.67
C VAL A 50 11.29 -1.75 2.26
N ASP A 51 12.11 -1.46 1.24
CA ASP A 51 12.30 -0.10 0.76
C ASP A 51 10.98 0.56 0.32
N ILE A 52 10.82 1.84 0.62
CA ILE A 52 9.58 2.61 0.33
C ILE A 52 9.27 2.69 -1.17
N ASP A 53 10.31 2.59 -1.99
CA ASP A 53 10.26 2.65 -3.45
C ASP A 53 10.03 1.26 -4.09
N PHE A 54 9.88 0.21 -3.28
CA PHE A 54 9.74 -1.16 -3.78
C PHE A 54 8.35 -1.48 -4.34
N PRO A 55 7.25 -1.38 -3.58
CA PRO A 55 5.96 -1.89 -4.05
C PRO A 55 5.28 -0.93 -5.04
N ILE A 56 4.32 -1.44 -5.81
CA ILE A 56 3.42 -0.57 -6.59
C ILE A 56 2.06 -0.43 -5.89
N TYR A 57 1.32 0.63 -6.23
CA TYR A 57 -0.07 0.76 -5.82
C TYR A 57 -0.93 -0.29 -6.51
N ARG A 58 -1.99 -0.72 -5.82
CA ARG A 58 -3.05 -1.49 -6.47
C ARG A 58 -4.02 -0.53 -7.14
N LEU A 59 -4.06 -0.53 -8.47
CA LEU A 59 -5.01 0.31 -9.21
C LEU A 59 -6.47 -0.08 -8.95
N LYS A 60 -6.74 -1.36 -8.68
CA LYS A 60 -8.07 -1.90 -8.32
C LYS A 60 -8.46 -1.65 -6.86
N ASN A 61 -8.02 -0.55 -6.25
CA ASN A 61 -8.30 -0.21 -4.85
C ASN A 61 -9.74 0.30 -4.67
N ILE A 62 -10.46 -0.21 -3.66
CA ILE A 62 -11.86 0.15 -3.44
C ILE A 62 -12.03 1.64 -3.10
N ARG A 63 -11.08 2.23 -2.35
CA ARG A 63 -11.13 3.63 -1.91
C ARG A 63 -10.95 4.63 -3.04
N THR A 64 -10.26 4.24 -4.12
CA THR A 64 -10.06 5.12 -5.27
C THR A 64 -11.07 4.89 -6.39
N LYS A 65 -12.02 3.96 -6.25
CA LYS A 65 -13.02 3.69 -7.29
C LYS A 65 -13.80 4.94 -7.70
N GLY A 66 -14.34 5.68 -6.73
CA GLY A 66 -15.05 6.95 -6.98
C GLY A 66 -14.13 8.03 -7.56
N PRO A 67 -13.00 8.35 -6.89
CA PRO A 67 -12.03 9.33 -7.40
C PRO A 67 -11.50 9.01 -8.82
N GLN A 68 -11.26 7.74 -9.15
CA GLN A 68 -10.86 7.32 -10.50
C GLN A 68 -11.99 7.56 -11.51
N GLN A 69 -13.24 7.25 -11.18
CA GLN A 69 -14.39 7.54 -12.06
C GLN A 69 -14.51 9.05 -12.34
N SER A 70 -14.40 9.89 -11.31
CA SER A 70 -14.37 11.34 -11.48
C SER A 70 -13.19 11.78 -12.34
N TYR A 71 -11.99 11.25 -12.10
CA TYR A 71 -10.81 11.58 -12.90
C TYR A 71 -11.01 11.20 -14.38
N LYS A 72 -11.57 10.02 -14.67
CA LYS A 72 -11.86 9.60 -16.05
C LYS A 72 -12.84 10.55 -16.75
N ALA A 73 -13.94 10.89 -16.08
CA ALA A 73 -14.95 11.78 -16.63
C ALA A 73 -14.41 13.20 -16.88
N THR A 74 -13.54 13.71 -16.01
CA THR A 74 -12.98 15.07 -16.13
C THR A 74 -11.88 15.18 -17.19
N ASN A 75 -11.12 14.10 -17.43
CA ASN A 75 -9.94 14.13 -18.32
C ASN A 75 -10.15 13.39 -19.65
N ASP A 76 -11.37 12.88 -19.92
CA ASP A 76 -11.72 12.19 -21.16
C ASP A 76 -10.77 11.04 -21.52
N ILE A 77 -10.45 10.20 -20.54
CA ILE A 77 -9.58 9.02 -20.73
C ILE A 77 -10.38 7.72 -20.75
N ASP A 78 -9.79 6.70 -21.40
CA ASP A 78 -10.41 5.39 -21.59
C ASP A 78 -10.96 4.77 -20.29
N ASP A 79 -12.07 4.07 -20.43
CA ASP A 79 -12.77 3.46 -19.30
C ASP A 79 -11.93 2.40 -18.57
N ASP A 80 -11.05 1.74 -19.32
CA ASP A 80 -10.16 0.68 -18.84
C ASP A 80 -8.79 1.21 -18.37
N PHE A 81 -8.54 2.53 -18.39
CA PHE A 81 -7.24 3.15 -18.09
C PHE A 81 -6.58 2.62 -16.81
N PHE A 82 -7.31 2.51 -15.70
CA PHE A 82 -6.80 1.98 -14.43
C PHE A 82 -6.83 0.45 -14.30
N SER A 83 -7.26 -0.27 -15.34
CA SER A 83 -7.49 -1.72 -15.29
C SER A 83 -6.77 -2.51 -16.37
N ARG A 84 -6.41 -1.87 -17.49
CA ARG A 84 -5.77 -2.51 -18.65
C ARG A 84 -4.35 -2.97 -18.35
N ASP A 85 -3.60 -2.15 -17.62
CA ASP A 85 -2.22 -2.42 -17.24
C ASP A 85 -1.98 -1.98 -15.79
N GLY A 86 -1.68 -2.95 -14.92
CA GLY A 86 -1.40 -2.70 -13.51
C GLY A 86 -0.04 -2.03 -13.25
N GLU A 87 0.87 -2.05 -14.23
CA GLU A 87 2.22 -1.51 -14.15
C GLU A 87 2.36 -0.13 -14.82
N SER A 88 1.29 0.38 -15.44
CA SER A 88 1.31 1.66 -16.14
C SER A 88 1.77 2.78 -15.21
N ARG A 89 2.91 3.40 -15.53
CA ARG A 89 3.52 4.48 -14.74
C ARG A 89 2.62 5.69 -14.63
N GLU A 90 1.93 6.00 -15.71
CA GLU A 90 0.95 7.09 -15.75
C GLU A 90 -0.22 6.81 -14.79
N ALA A 91 -0.81 5.61 -14.89
CA ALA A 91 -1.90 5.21 -14.01
C ALA A 91 -1.47 5.14 -12.53
N LEU A 92 -0.25 4.67 -12.24
CA LEU A 92 0.33 4.64 -10.90
C LEU A 92 0.58 6.04 -10.34
N SER A 93 1.05 6.97 -11.18
CA SER A 93 1.25 8.38 -10.79
C SER A 93 -0.08 9.05 -10.47
N ILE A 94 -1.11 8.88 -11.30
CA ILE A 94 -2.44 9.43 -11.01
C ILE A 94 -3.03 8.77 -9.76
N GLN A 95 -2.86 7.45 -9.61
CA GLN A 95 -3.29 6.73 -8.41
C GLN A 95 -2.62 7.28 -7.14
N HIS A 96 -1.33 7.65 -7.19
CA HIS A 96 -0.64 8.31 -6.09
C HIS A 96 -1.36 9.60 -5.69
N GLU A 97 -1.64 10.48 -6.64
CA GLU A 97 -2.31 11.76 -6.38
C GLU A 97 -3.71 11.59 -5.79
N LEU A 98 -4.50 10.63 -6.31
CA LEU A 98 -5.82 10.32 -5.77
C LEU A 98 -5.74 9.79 -4.33
N LEU A 99 -4.80 8.88 -4.06
CA LEU A 99 -4.57 8.35 -2.72
C LEU A 99 -4.04 9.43 -1.76
N LEU A 100 -3.17 10.33 -2.22
CA LEU A 100 -2.63 11.42 -1.43
C LEU A 100 -3.72 12.40 -1.01
N LYS A 101 -4.63 12.77 -1.92
CA LYS A 101 -5.81 13.60 -1.58
C LYS A 101 -6.65 12.96 -0.47
N ILE A 102 -6.87 11.65 -0.52
CA ILE A 102 -7.56 10.91 0.53
C ILE A 102 -6.73 10.93 1.83
N ALA A 103 -5.42 10.72 1.73
CA ALA A 103 -4.52 10.67 2.88
C ALA A 103 -4.38 12.01 3.60
N ASP A 104 -4.52 13.12 2.87
CA ASP A 104 -4.41 14.47 3.40
C ASP A 104 -5.77 15.09 3.81
N SER A 105 -6.88 14.46 3.42
CA SER A 105 -8.20 14.89 3.86
C SER A 105 -8.38 14.75 5.37
N LYS A 106 -8.91 15.80 6.01
CA LYS A 106 -9.39 15.73 7.40
C LYS A 106 -10.74 15.02 7.39
N ASN A 107 -10.99 14.11 8.33
CA ASN A 107 -12.34 13.55 8.49
C ASN A 107 -13.25 14.67 9.06
N GLU A 108 -14.27 15.10 8.33
CA GLU A 108 -15.19 16.17 8.76
C GLU A 108 -15.96 15.83 10.05
N THR A 109 -16.03 14.55 10.42
CA THR A 109 -16.82 14.04 11.56
C THR A 109 -15.99 13.62 12.78
N SER A 110 -14.68 13.84 12.79
CA SER A 110 -13.83 13.56 13.95
C SER A 110 -12.65 14.52 13.95
N ALA A 111 -12.19 14.95 15.13
CA ALA A 111 -10.98 15.75 15.32
C ALA A 111 -9.66 15.02 14.92
N SER A 112 -9.75 14.07 13.98
CA SER A 112 -8.67 13.24 13.49
C SER A 112 -7.84 14.01 12.47
N VAL A 113 -6.56 14.15 12.79
CA VAL A 113 -5.52 14.72 11.91
C VAL A 113 -5.33 13.81 10.68
N SER A 114 -4.99 14.39 9.52
CA SER A 114 -4.75 13.63 8.28
C SER A 114 -3.54 12.68 8.43
N HIS A 115 -3.41 11.67 7.54
CA HIS A 115 -2.23 10.80 7.57
C HIS A 115 -0.94 11.59 7.32
N VAL A 116 -0.97 12.55 6.39
CA VAL A 116 0.20 13.39 6.08
C VAL A 116 0.65 14.16 7.32
N ALA A 117 -0.28 14.85 7.99
CA ALA A 117 0.05 15.63 9.19
C ALA A 117 0.44 14.73 10.38
N THR A 118 -0.17 13.56 10.52
CA THR A 118 0.20 12.58 11.56
C THR A 118 1.61 12.04 11.35
N PHE A 119 1.99 11.72 10.11
CA PHE A 119 3.30 11.15 9.80
C PHE A 119 4.39 12.23 9.73
N ASP A 120 4.06 13.49 9.41
CA ASP A 120 5.03 14.58 9.43
C ASP A 120 5.69 14.75 10.81
N ILE A 121 4.89 14.64 11.88
CA ILE A 121 5.35 14.70 13.26
C ILE A 121 5.93 13.37 13.79
N GLY A 122 6.09 12.37 12.92
CA GLY A 122 6.71 11.09 13.27
C GLY A 122 5.78 10.00 13.79
N ASN A 123 4.47 10.24 13.87
CA ASN A 123 3.49 9.29 14.45
C ASN A 123 3.00 8.24 13.44
N TYR A 124 3.93 7.64 12.68
CA TYR A 124 3.62 6.45 11.89
C TYR A 124 3.85 5.19 12.74
N ASP A 125 2.82 4.37 12.87
CA ASP A 125 2.88 3.12 13.62
C ASP A 125 3.56 2.00 12.81
N LEU A 126 4.81 1.70 13.16
CA LEU A 126 5.60 0.61 12.57
C LEU A 126 5.10 -0.80 12.98
N ALA A 127 4.26 -0.91 14.01
CA ALA A 127 3.65 -2.18 14.39
C ALA A 127 2.51 -2.60 13.45
N GLN A 128 2.02 -1.68 12.60
CA GLN A 128 1.01 -1.97 11.59
C GLN A 128 1.64 -2.10 10.20
N PRO A 129 2.02 -3.31 9.76
CA PRO A 129 2.67 -3.49 8.47
C PRO A 129 1.73 -3.14 7.32
N MET A 130 2.31 -2.81 6.16
CA MET A 130 1.59 -2.86 4.88
C MET A 130 1.40 -4.33 4.48
N ILE A 131 0.48 -4.62 3.57
CA ILE A 131 0.34 -5.97 3.02
C ILE A 131 0.53 -5.89 1.51
N ILE A 132 1.47 -6.69 1.00
CA ILE A 132 1.79 -6.78 -0.43
C ILE A 132 1.56 -8.19 -0.96
N SER A 133 1.22 -8.29 -2.24
CA SER A 133 1.20 -9.57 -2.96
C SER A 133 2.62 -10.13 -3.12
N SER A 134 2.71 -11.40 -3.54
CA SER A 134 3.97 -12.02 -3.97
C SER A 134 4.62 -11.36 -5.20
N SER A 135 3.93 -10.44 -5.88
CA SER A 135 4.46 -9.62 -6.99
C SER A 135 4.75 -8.16 -6.60
N GLY A 136 4.67 -7.83 -5.31
CA GLY A 136 4.97 -6.48 -4.80
C GLY A 136 3.86 -5.46 -5.01
N VAL A 137 2.60 -5.89 -5.14
CA VAL A 137 1.43 -4.99 -5.26
C VAL A 137 0.80 -4.75 -3.89
N LEU A 138 0.54 -3.50 -3.52
CA LEU A 138 -0.08 -3.14 -2.24
C LEU A 138 -1.55 -3.60 -2.16
N ILE A 139 -1.81 -4.65 -1.37
CA ILE A 139 -3.17 -5.11 -1.06
C ILE A 139 -3.78 -4.28 0.07
N ASN A 140 -2.97 -3.92 1.08
CA ASN A 140 -3.38 -3.00 2.14
C ASN A 140 -2.34 -1.89 2.34
N GLY A 141 -2.82 -0.72 2.75
CA GLY A 141 -1.95 0.39 3.10
C GLY A 141 -1.65 1.39 1.97
N ASN A 142 -2.32 1.29 0.83
CA ASN A 142 -2.18 2.22 -0.31
C ASN A 142 -2.21 3.71 0.13
N THR A 143 -3.20 4.11 0.93
CA THR A 143 -3.33 5.49 1.45
C THR A 143 -2.20 5.88 2.42
N ARG A 144 -1.71 4.94 3.24
CA ARG A 144 -0.59 5.21 4.16
C ARG A 144 0.70 5.38 3.36
N MET A 145 0.91 4.54 2.35
CA MET A 145 2.07 4.59 1.47
C MET A 145 2.12 5.88 0.64
N SER A 146 0.99 6.42 0.16
CA SER A 146 0.98 7.72 -0.53
C SER A 146 1.43 8.87 0.38
N ALA A 147 0.96 8.92 1.64
CA ALA A 147 1.43 9.92 2.60
C ALA A 147 2.93 9.77 2.91
N LEU A 148 3.41 8.54 3.18
CA LEU A 148 4.83 8.28 3.45
C LEU A 148 5.71 8.67 2.27
N ARG A 149 5.33 8.30 1.04
CA ARG A 149 6.06 8.67 -0.18
C ARG A 149 6.04 10.16 -0.43
N HIS A 150 4.92 10.84 -0.17
CA HIS A 150 4.83 12.28 -0.30
C HIS A 150 5.82 13.00 0.62
N LEU A 151 5.88 12.61 1.91
CA LEU A 151 6.84 13.15 2.86
C LEU A 151 8.28 12.79 2.47
N PHE A 152 8.57 11.52 2.22
CA PHE A 152 9.92 11.09 1.83
C PHE A 152 10.41 11.79 0.55
N ASN A 153 9.52 12.00 -0.43
CA ASN A 153 9.83 12.71 -1.66
C ASN A 153 10.18 14.19 -1.39
N SER A 154 9.46 14.85 -0.48
CA SER A 154 9.64 16.28 -0.21
C SER A 154 10.97 16.58 0.51
N ASP A 155 11.39 15.71 1.44
CA ASP A 155 12.68 15.82 2.12
C ASP A 155 13.20 14.43 2.57
N PRO A 156 13.96 13.72 1.71
CA PRO A 156 14.48 12.40 2.04
C PRO A 156 15.38 12.38 3.28
N VAL A 157 16.00 13.51 3.64
CA VAL A 157 16.87 13.62 4.81
C VAL A 157 16.03 13.71 6.08
N LYS A 158 15.06 14.64 6.14
CA LYS A 158 14.14 14.81 7.28
C LYS A 158 13.33 13.55 7.54
N TYR A 159 12.90 12.85 6.49
CA TYR A 159 12.03 11.67 6.56
C TYR A 159 12.76 10.35 6.31
N SER A 160 14.07 10.30 6.48
CA SER A 160 14.90 9.09 6.31
C SER A 160 14.40 7.86 7.10
N ARG A 161 13.71 8.06 8.23
CA ARG A 161 13.01 7.00 9.01
C ARG A 161 11.95 6.24 8.21
N TYR A 162 11.46 6.80 7.10
CA TYR A 162 10.49 6.17 6.21
C TYR A 162 11.13 5.52 4.99
N ALA A 163 12.46 5.46 4.88
CA ALA A 163 13.15 4.80 3.77
C ALA A 163 12.80 3.31 3.67
N LYS A 164 12.56 2.65 4.82
CA LYS A 164 12.11 1.26 4.89
C LYS A 164 10.84 1.15 5.72
N ILE A 165 9.86 0.40 5.22
CA ILE A 165 8.53 0.24 5.81
C ILE A 165 8.28 -1.25 6.07
N PRO A 166 7.67 -1.63 7.21
CA PRO A 166 7.30 -3.00 7.49
C PRO A 166 6.20 -3.46 6.51
N MET A 167 6.46 -4.54 5.78
CA MET A 167 5.52 -5.13 4.82
C MET A 167 5.38 -6.63 5.03
N ALA A 168 4.14 -7.07 5.20
CA ALA A 168 3.75 -8.46 5.22
C ALA A 168 3.53 -8.97 3.79
N ILE A 169 4.11 -10.13 3.46
CA ILE A 169 4.12 -10.64 2.10
C ILE A 169 3.15 -11.81 1.99
N LEU A 170 2.18 -11.67 1.09
CA LEU A 170 1.22 -12.73 0.81
C LEU A 170 1.88 -13.85 -0.01
N PRO A 171 1.59 -15.11 0.31
CA PRO A 171 1.97 -16.26 -0.51
C PRO A 171 1.46 -16.14 -1.96
N SER A 172 2.15 -16.79 -2.90
CA SER A 172 1.82 -16.73 -4.34
C SER A 172 0.53 -17.44 -4.73
N ASN A 173 -0.06 -18.25 -3.86
CA ASN A 173 -1.33 -18.93 -4.11
C ASN A 173 -2.57 -18.05 -3.83
N PHE A 174 -2.40 -16.82 -3.35
CA PHE A 174 -3.52 -15.88 -3.16
C PHE A 174 -4.04 -15.39 -4.51
N SER A 175 -5.35 -15.50 -4.70
CA SER A 175 -6.06 -15.03 -5.90
C SER A 175 -6.59 -13.60 -5.74
N GLU A 176 -7.05 -12.99 -6.83
CA GLU A 176 -7.78 -11.71 -6.78
C GLU A 176 -9.03 -11.76 -5.89
N LYS A 177 -9.68 -12.93 -5.78
CA LYS A 177 -10.81 -13.12 -4.87
C LYS A 177 -10.35 -13.03 -3.41
N ASP A 178 -9.19 -13.59 -3.09
CA ASP A 178 -8.63 -13.56 -1.74
C ASP A 178 -8.17 -12.14 -1.38
N PHE A 179 -7.57 -11.40 -2.32
CA PHE A 179 -7.21 -10.00 -2.12
C PHE A 179 -8.44 -9.13 -1.81
N ARG A 180 -9.55 -9.31 -2.56
CA ARG A 180 -10.79 -8.58 -2.30
C ARG A 180 -11.39 -8.90 -0.94
N LYS A 181 -11.41 -10.18 -0.55
CA LYS A 181 -11.88 -10.60 0.77
C LYS A 181 -11.01 -10.02 1.89
N LEU A 182 -9.69 -10.06 1.72
CA LEU A 182 -8.75 -9.48 2.67
C LEU A 182 -8.95 -7.96 2.81
N GLU A 183 -9.07 -7.24 1.69
CA GLU A 183 -9.35 -5.80 1.69
C GLU A 183 -10.66 -5.46 2.42
N LEU A 184 -11.72 -6.25 2.18
CA LEU A 184 -13.02 -6.10 2.85
C LEU A 184 -12.91 -6.37 4.36
N ASN A 185 -12.26 -7.47 4.77
CA ASN A 185 -12.09 -7.82 6.18
C ASN A 185 -11.33 -6.73 6.96
N LEU A 186 -10.28 -6.16 6.35
CA LEU A 186 -9.48 -5.08 6.94
C LEU A 186 -10.19 -3.72 7.00
N GLN A 187 -11.29 -3.57 6.27
CA GLN A 187 -12.17 -2.39 6.35
C GLN A 187 -13.24 -2.58 7.43
N ILE A 188 -13.86 -3.77 7.51
CA ILE A 188 -14.95 -4.07 8.45
C ILE A 188 -14.44 -4.18 9.89
N ASN A 189 -13.24 -4.73 10.09
CA ASN A 189 -12.67 -4.96 11.41
C ASN A 189 -11.41 -4.10 11.63
N PRO A 190 -11.55 -2.79 11.90
CA PRO A 190 -10.40 -1.97 12.29
C PRO A 190 -9.73 -2.48 13.57
N GLU A 191 -10.47 -3.15 14.46
CA GLU A 191 -9.96 -3.77 15.70
C GLU A 191 -9.05 -4.99 15.44
N LEU A 192 -9.17 -5.69 14.29
CA LEU A 192 -8.16 -6.67 13.86
C LEU A 192 -6.79 -6.04 13.57
N ARG A 193 -6.68 -4.70 13.53
CA ARG A 193 -5.38 -4.00 13.50
C ARG A 193 -4.76 -3.83 14.89
N LYS A 194 -5.54 -3.98 15.97
CA LYS A 194 -5.14 -3.69 17.36
C LYS A 194 -4.87 -4.93 18.21
N GLU A 195 -5.40 -6.09 17.86
CA GLU A 195 -5.11 -7.35 18.58
C GLU A 195 -3.80 -8.01 18.09
N TYR A 196 -2.68 -7.31 18.24
CA TYR A 196 -1.36 -7.93 18.18
C TYR A 196 -0.55 -7.35 19.34
N SER A 197 -0.73 -7.93 20.53
CA SER A 197 0.13 -7.70 21.70
C SER A 197 0.64 -9.02 22.26
#